data_AF-A0A0N4TZS5-F1
#
_entry.id   AF-A0A0N4TZS5-F1
#
_cell.length_a   1.000
_cell.length_b   1.000
_cell.length_c   1.000
_cell.angle_alpha   90.00
_cell.angle_beta   90.00
_cell.angle_gamma   90.00
#
_symmetry.space_group_name_H-M   'P 1'
#
loop_
_entity.id
_entity.type
_entity.pdbx_description
1 polymer ?
#
loop_
_entity_poly.entity_id
_entity_poly.type
_entity_poly.pdbx_seq_one_letter_code
_entity_poly.pdbx_strand_id
1 'polypeptide(L)'
;MNEKNSWLYQLKKQSAPQIGGYIKHFEKNELTIDLATVKGAGHMVPVYRAGPILQLLTNFIRRNEYNDALAFTLDRKPLLPQFMVYLIILI
;
A
#
# COMPACT_ATOMS: atom_id res chain seq x y z
N MET A 1 7.49 14.16 14.35
CA MET A 1 8.24 13.21 13.50
C MET A 1 8.74 13.97 12.29
N ASN A 2 10.03 13.92 11.97
CA ASN A 2 10.63 14.66 10.84
C ASN A 2 10.38 13.94 9.49
N GLU A 3 10.37 14.70 8.39
CA GLU A 3 10.24 14.15 7.02
C GLU A 3 11.30 13.11 6.66
N LYS A 4 12.50 13.19 7.29
CA LYS A 4 13.58 12.21 7.12
C LYS A 4 13.18 10.77 7.48
N ASN A 5 12.14 10.59 8.28
CA ASN A 5 11.65 9.26 8.70
C ASN A 5 10.36 8.86 7.96
N SER A 6 10.00 9.58 6.89
CA SER A 6 8.82 9.24 6.09
C SER A 6 9.12 8.07 5.16
N TRP A 7 8.11 7.24 4.93
CA TRP A 7 8.14 6.22 3.87
C TRP A 7 7.22 6.65 2.72
N LEU A 8 7.61 6.29 1.51
CA LEU A 8 6.98 6.72 0.27
C LEU A 8 6.11 5.59 -0.32
N TYR A 9 4.87 5.92 -0.61
CA TYR A 9 3.92 5.08 -1.31
C TYR A 9 3.85 5.47 -2.79
N GLN A 10 3.79 4.46 -3.65
CA GLN A 10 3.59 4.61 -5.09
C GLN A 10 2.49 3.65 -5.57
N LEU A 11 1.47 4.19 -6.26
CA LEU A 11 0.40 3.37 -6.84
C LEU A 11 0.94 2.46 -7.97
N LYS A 12 1.85 3.00 -8.77
CA LYS A 12 2.65 2.29 -9.78
C LYS A 12 4.08 2.80 -9.69
N LYS A 13 5.05 2.00 -10.11
CA LYS A 13 6.48 2.38 -10.09
C LYS A 13 6.79 3.69 -10.83
N GLN A 14 5.96 4.05 -11.82
CA GLN A 14 6.08 5.30 -12.60
C GLN A 14 5.26 6.47 -12.04
N SER A 15 4.44 6.24 -11.00
CA SER A 15 3.67 7.31 -10.36
C SER A 15 4.55 8.17 -9.46
N ALA A 16 4.21 9.45 -9.33
CA ALA A 16 4.86 10.33 -8.37
C ALA A 16 4.72 9.75 -6.94
N PRO A 17 5.82 9.60 -6.19
CA PRO A 17 5.76 9.10 -4.82
C PRO A 17 5.01 10.09 -3.92
N GLN A 18 4.26 9.53 -2.98
CA GLN A 18 3.55 10.30 -1.95
C GLN A 18 3.93 9.79 -0.57
N ILE A 19 3.86 10.64 0.45
CA ILE A 19 4.09 10.19 1.83
C ILE A 19 3.03 9.15 2.21
N GLY A 20 3.47 7.90 2.40
CA GLY A 20 2.67 6.79 2.90
C GLY A 20 2.50 6.84 4.43
N GLY A 21 3.45 7.47 5.12
CA GLY A 21 3.45 7.70 6.56
C GLY A 21 4.88 7.88 7.08
N TYR A 22 5.11 7.51 8.33
CA TYR A 22 6.40 7.60 9.02
C TYR A 22 6.76 6.27 9.69
N ILE A 23 8.04 5.95 9.72
CA ILE A 23 8.59 4.75 10.34
C ILE A 23 9.59 5.14 11.41
N LYS A 24 9.58 4.40 12.52
CA LYS A 24 10.63 4.43 13.52
C LYS A 24 11.15 3.01 13.72
N HIS A 25 12.43 2.85 13.41
CA HIS A 25 13.15 1.59 13.57
C HIS A 25 13.74 1.50 14.98
N PHE A 26 13.61 0.33 15.60
CA PHE A 26 14.23 0.00 16.87
C PHE A 26 14.98 -1.32 16.71
N GLU A 27 16.24 -1.33 17.14
CA GLU A 27 17.08 -2.52 17.10
C GLU A 27 17.72 -2.74 18.47
N LYS A 28 17.66 -3.99 18.94
CA LYS A 28 18.36 -4.43 20.16
C LYS A 28 18.74 -5.90 20.03
N ASN A 29 20.05 -6.18 20.05
CA ASN A 29 20.60 -7.53 19.84
C ASN A 29 20.09 -8.11 18.50
N GLU A 30 19.38 -9.24 18.53
CA GLU A 30 18.81 -9.90 17.34
C GLU A 30 17.34 -9.50 17.08
N LEU A 31 16.78 -8.57 17.87
CA LEU A 31 15.39 -8.13 17.74
C LEU A 31 15.30 -6.78 17.04
N THR A 32 14.60 -6.77 15.91
CA THR A 32 14.23 -5.56 15.17
C THR A 32 12.71 -5.33 15.26
N ILE A 33 12.30 -4.11 15.60
CA ILE A 33 10.90 -3.69 15.64
C ILE A 33 10.74 -2.41 14.82
N ASP A 34 9.83 -2.45 13.85
CA ASP A 34 9.43 -1.29 13.08
C ASP A 34 8.06 -0.78 13.51
N LEU A 35 8.03 0.46 14.00
CA LEU A 35 6.78 1.18 14.26
C LEU A 35 6.45 2.04 13.04
N ALA A 36 5.47 1.60 12.26
CA ALA A 36 5.01 2.30 11.06
C ALA A 36 3.64 2.95 11.27
N THR A 37 3.48 4.16 10.74
CA THR A 37 2.19 4.84 10.59
C THR A 37 1.75 4.79 9.13
N VAL A 38 0.44 4.80 8.91
CA VAL A 38 -0.15 4.91 7.57
C VAL A 38 -0.99 6.19 7.50
N LYS A 39 -0.53 7.15 6.70
CA LYS A 39 -1.16 8.47 6.56
C LYS A 39 -2.60 8.31 6.06
N GLY A 40 -3.54 8.90 6.80
CA GLY A 40 -4.97 8.89 6.48
C GLY A 40 -5.69 7.59 6.80
N ALA A 41 -5.06 6.65 7.50
CA ALA A 41 -5.71 5.43 7.97
C ALA A 41 -6.36 5.62 9.35
N GLY A 42 -7.48 4.94 9.58
CA GLY A 42 -8.10 4.76 10.89
C GLY A 42 -7.75 3.41 11.53
N HIS A 43 -8.60 2.93 12.44
CA HIS A 43 -8.39 1.68 13.18
C HIS A 43 -8.22 0.46 12.24
N MET A 44 -9.08 0.35 11.22
CA MET A 44 -9.00 -0.71 10.21
C MET A 44 -8.23 -0.23 8.99
N VAL A 45 -6.90 -0.19 9.08
CA VAL A 45 -6.01 0.34 8.02
C VAL A 45 -6.33 -0.18 6.61
N PRO A 46 -6.56 -1.50 6.39
CA PRO A 46 -6.85 -2.02 5.05
C PRO A 46 -8.15 -1.50 4.44
N VAL A 47 -9.13 -1.12 5.26
CA VAL A 47 -10.41 -0.57 4.78
C VAL A 47 -10.21 0.86 4.24
N TYR A 48 -9.42 1.68 4.94
CA TYR A 48 -9.26 3.10 4.57
C TYR A 48 -8.12 3.35 3.58
N ARG A 49 -7.05 2.54 3.61
CA ARG A 49 -5.81 2.76 2.84
C ARG A 49 -5.25 1.46 2.28
N ALA A 50 -6.06 0.72 1.52
CA ALA A 50 -5.72 -0.60 0.96
C ALA A 50 -4.37 -0.64 0.20
N GLY A 51 -4.12 0.31 -0.70
CA GLY A 51 -2.88 0.37 -1.47
C GLY A 51 -1.63 0.58 -0.60
N PRO A 52 -1.57 1.64 0.22
CA PRO A 52 -0.47 1.89 1.14
C PRO A 52 -0.16 0.71 2.09
N ILE A 53 -1.17 0.10 2.71
CA ILE A 53 -0.92 -1.02 3.64
C ILE A 53 -0.41 -2.27 2.91
N LEU A 54 -0.87 -2.49 1.68
CA LEU A 54 -0.39 -3.60 0.86
C LEU A 54 1.10 -3.44 0.54
N GLN A 55 1.54 -2.24 0.16
CA GLN A 55 2.97 -1.96 -0.07
C GLN A 55 3.78 -2.17 1.21
N LEU A 56 3.37 -1.53 2.31
CA LEU A 56 4.07 -1.60 3.59
C LEU A 56 4.20 -3.06 4.08
N LEU A 57 3.11 -3.82 4.08
CA LEU A 57 3.10 -5.21 4.53
C LEU A 57 3.87 -6.14 3.59
N THR A 58 3.77 -5.93 2.27
CA THR A 58 4.56 -6.70 1.30
C THR A 58 6.04 -6.49 1.51
N ASN A 59 6.48 -5.24 1.70
CA ASN A 59 7.89 -4.93 1.90
C ASN A 59 8.39 -5.46 3.26
N PHE A 60 7.59 -5.38 4.32
CA PHE A 60 7.88 -6.00 5.60
C PHE A 60 8.11 -7.52 5.47
N ILE A 61 7.15 -8.25 4.88
CA ILE A 61 7.22 -9.71 4.73
C ILE A 61 8.43 -10.12 3.88
N ARG A 62 8.72 -9.35 2.83
CA ARG A 62 9.80 -9.63 1.88
C ARG A 62 11.16 -9.10 2.33
N ARG A 63 11.21 -8.36 3.45
CA ARG A 63 12.42 -7.68 3.96
C ARG A 63 13.02 -6.71 2.94
N ASN A 64 12.14 -5.99 2.23
CA ASN A 64 12.52 -4.91 1.32
C ASN A 64 12.48 -3.56 2.03
N GLU A 65 13.06 -2.54 1.38
CA GLU A 65 12.91 -1.15 1.82
C GLU A 65 11.44 -0.72 1.72
N TYR A 66 10.94 0.01 2.72
CA TYR A 66 9.53 0.42 2.75
C TYR A 66 9.14 1.36 1.60
N ASN A 67 10.13 2.05 1.03
CA ASN A 67 9.97 2.94 -0.13
C ASN A 67 9.82 2.21 -1.46
N ASP A 68 10.04 0.89 -1.50
CA ASP A 68 9.95 0.12 -2.73
C ASP A 68 8.51 0.01 -3.20
N ALA A 69 8.26 0.44 -4.44
CA ALA A 69 6.97 0.22 -5.09
C ALA A 69 6.70 -1.28 -5.29
N LEU A 70 5.42 -1.63 -5.26
CA LEU A 70 4.99 -3.00 -5.55
C LEU A 70 5.43 -3.42 -6.96
N ALA A 71 5.98 -4.63 -7.07
CA ALA A 71 6.43 -5.21 -8.34
C ALA A 71 5.27 -5.70 -9.24
N PHE A 72 4.05 -5.74 -8.72
CA PHE A 72 2.84 -6.16 -9.43
C PHE A 72 1.87 -5.00 -9.60
N THR A 73 0.99 -5.10 -10.60
CA THR A 73 0.00 -4.06 -10.86
C THR A 73 -1.18 -4.12 -9.87
N LEU A 74 -1.65 -2.94 -9.47
CA LEU A 74 -2.91 -2.75 -8.73
C LEU A 74 -4.09 -2.43 -9.66
N ASP A 75 -3.90 -2.57 -10.96
CA ASP A 75 -4.96 -2.34 -11.94
C ASP A 75 -6.12 -3.30 -11.70
N ARG A 76 -7.33 -2.74 -11.67
CA ARG A 76 -8.56 -3.52 -11.53
C ARG A 76 -8.67 -4.48 -12.70
N LYS A 77 -8.91 -5.75 -12.42
CA LYS A 77 -9.27 -6.72 -13.46
C LYS A 77 -10.62 -6.35 -14.07
N PRO A 78 -10.81 -6.57 -15.38
CA PRO A 78 -12.12 -6.39 -16.00
C PRO A 78 -13.16 -7.31 -15.35
N LEU A 79 -14.42 -6.87 -15.36
CA LEU A 79 -15.53 -7.71 -14.92
C LEU A 79 -15.62 -8.93 -15.83
N LEU A 80 -15.91 -10.09 -15.24
CA LEU A 80 -16.20 -11.28 -16.03
C LEU A 80 -17.55 -11.09 -16.76
N PRO A 81 -17.74 -11.68 -17.95
CA PRO A 81 -18.96 -11.49 -18.75
C PRO A 81 -20.27 -11.73 -17.96
N GLN A 82 -20.30 -12.72 -17.07
CA GLN A 82 -21.47 -13.05 -16.24
C GLN A 82 -21.83 -11.98 -15.19
N PHE A 83 -20.92 -11.06 -14.90
CA PHE A 83 -21.14 -9.93 -14.00
C PHE A 83 -21.37 -8.62 -14.76
N MET A 84 -21.35 -8.65 -16.09
CA MET A 84 -21.68 -7.49 -16.91
C MET A 84 -23.21 -7.36 -16.96
N VAL A 85 -23.72 -6.21 -16.52
CA VAL A 85 -25.13 -5.86 -16.75
C VAL A 85 -25.25 -5.48 -18.22
N TYR A 86 -25.71 -6.41 -19.06
CA TYR A 86 -26.19 -6.07 -20.38
C TYR A 86 -27.54 -5.39 -20.21
N LEU A 87 -27.62 -4.09 -20.54
CA LEU A 87 -28.90 -3.40 -20.67
C LEU A 87 -29.68 -4.15 -21.76
N ILE A 88 -30.65 -4.98 -21.37
CA ILE A 88 -31.61 -5.55 -22.32
C ILE A 88 -32.48 -4.37 -22.75
N ILE A 89 -32.06 -3.69 -23.81
CA ILE A 89 -32.92 -2.76 -24.55
C ILE A 89 -33.92 -3.66 -25.28
N LEU A 90 -35.09 -3.88 -24.66
CA LEU A 90 -36.25 -4.44 -25.34
C LEU A 90 -36.73 -3.41 -26.36
N ILE A 91 -36.57 -3.75 -27.63
CA ILE A 91 -37.22 -3.12 -28.78
C ILE A 91 -38.60 -3.74 -28.94
#